data_AF-A0A7C4U0Y8-F1
#
_entry.id   AF-A0A7C4U0Y8-F1
#
_cell.length_a   1.000
_cell.length_b   1.000
_cell.length_c   1.000
_cell.angle_alpha   90.00
_cell.angle_beta   90.00
_cell.angle_gamma   90.00
#
_symmetry.space_group_name_H-M   'P 1'
#
loop_
_entity.id
_entity.type
_entity.pdbx_description
1 polymer ?
#
loop_
_entity_poly.entity_id
_entity_poly.type
_entity_poly.pdbx_seq_one_letter_code
_entity_poly.pdbx_strand_id
1 'polypeptide(L)'
;MDRFPEAFRRFEEVVDVSKIKSFQQLLSAFRLWAGRKWVGSPLQVEALKEEAFKREIPQIPVSPEEYEAERRTVDQLYRRVYYCRRRYE
;
A
#
# COMPACT_ATOMS: atom_id res chain seq x y z
N MET A 1 14.09 -1.03 -18.61
CA MET A 1 13.76 -0.96 -17.17
C MET A 1 12.27 -1.28 -17.04
N ASP A 2 11.90 -2.56 -17.01
CA ASP A 2 10.50 -3.00 -16.96
C ASP A 2 10.35 -4.29 -16.12
N ARG A 3 10.95 -4.30 -14.92
CA ARG A 3 10.83 -5.43 -13.97
C ARG A 3 9.65 -5.26 -13.00
N PHE A 4 8.73 -4.34 -13.27
CA PHE A 4 7.57 -4.14 -12.41
C PHE A 4 6.71 -5.41 -12.29
N PRO A 5 6.39 -6.14 -13.38
CA PRO A 5 5.58 -7.37 -13.27
C PRO A 5 6.25 -8.43 -12.39
N GLU A 6 7.58 -8.59 -12.51
CA GLU A 6 8.34 -9.52 -11.67
C GLU A 6 8.37 -9.10 -10.20
N ALA A 7 8.52 -7.80 -9.93
CA ALA A 7 8.48 -7.26 -8.58
C ALA A 7 7.09 -7.42 -7.94
N PHE A 8 6.03 -7.19 -8.72
CA PHE A 8 4.66 -7.36 -8.26
C PHE A 8 4.35 -8.82 -7.94
N ARG A 9 4.77 -9.76 -8.80
CA ARG A 9 4.60 -11.19 -8.53
C ARG A 9 5.26 -11.64 -7.22
N ARG A 10 6.48 -11.15 -6.94
CA ARG A 10 7.18 -11.43 -5.67
C ARG A 10 6.52 -10.77 -4.46
N PHE A 11 5.87 -9.64 -4.66
CA PHE A 11 5.09 -8.99 -3.62
C PHE A 11 3.86 -9.83 -3.24
N GLU A 12 3.15 -10.39 -4.23
CA GLU A 12 1.99 -11.27 -4.00
C GLU A 12 2.33 -12.58 -3.29
N GLU A 13 3.54 -13.11 -3.48
CA GLU A 13 4.01 -14.29 -2.74
C GLU A 13 4.17 -14.03 -1.23
N VAL A 14 4.33 -12.76 -0.83
CA VAL A 14 4.61 -12.37 0.57
C VAL A 14 3.40 -11.66 1.20
N VAL A 15 2.65 -10.89 0.41
CA VAL A 15 1.53 -10.08 0.86
C VAL A 15 0.24 -10.61 0.24
N ASP A 16 -0.73 -10.89 1.11
CA ASP A 16 -2.06 -11.32 0.74
C ASP A 16 -2.86 -10.15 0.14
N VAL A 17 -2.77 -10.00 -1.19
CA VAL A 17 -3.41 -8.91 -1.94
C VAL A 17 -4.93 -8.99 -1.90
N SER A 18 -5.50 -10.17 -1.63
CA SER A 18 -6.96 -10.35 -1.48
C SER A 18 -7.53 -9.62 -0.26
N LYS A 19 -6.70 -9.25 0.73
CA LYS A 19 -7.11 -8.46 1.90
C LYS A 19 -7.06 -6.95 1.66
N ILE A 20 -6.54 -6.52 0.52
CA ILE A 20 -6.33 -5.11 0.19
C ILE A 20 -7.62 -4.54 -0.40
N LYS A 21 -8.21 -3.57 0.29
CA LYS A 21 -9.53 -3.01 -0.05
C LYS A 21 -9.48 -1.71 -0.82
N SER A 22 -8.30 -1.09 -0.92
CA SER A 22 -8.13 0.20 -1.58
C SER A 22 -6.78 0.28 -2.29
N PHE A 23 -6.71 1.09 -3.34
CA PHE A 23 -5.45 1.37 -4.00
C PHE A 23 -4.43 2.02 -3.05
N GLN A 24 -4.87 2.81 -2.06
CA GLN A 24 -3.97 3.38 -1.06
C GLN A 24 -3.32 2.32 -0.17
N GLN A 25 -4.08 1.30 0.23
CA GLN A 25 -3.54 0.14 0.94
C GLN A 25 -2.56 -0.63 0.06
N LEU A 26 -2.89 -0.86 -1.21
CA LEU A 26 -2.00 -1.53 -2.16
C LEU A 26 -0.68 -0.77 -2.34
N LEU A 27 -0.77 0.54 -2.58
CA LEU A 27 0.37 1.42 -2.77
C LEU A 27 1.25 1.47 -1.51
N SER A 28 0.64 1.57 -0.34
CA SER A 28 1.35 1.61 0.94
C SER A 28 2.04 0.28 1.23
N ALA A 29 1.34 -0.85 1.05
CA ALA A 29 1.89 -2.19 1.24
C ALA A 29 3.06 -2.44 0.27
N PHE A 30 2.88 -2.11 -1.02
CA PHE A 30 3.91 -2.29 -2.03
C PHE A 30 5.14 -1.41 -1.75
N ARG A 31 4.92 -0.15 -1.38
CA ARG A 31 6.00 0.77 -0.99
C ARG A 31 6.75 0.28 0.24
N LEU A 32 6.06 -0.25 1.24
CA LEU A 32 6.68 -0.80 2.44
C LEU A 32 7.52 -2.04 2.11
N TRP A 33 6.99 -2.94 1.29
CA TRP A 33 7.69 -4.16 0.84
C TRP A 33 8.91 -3.83 -0.03
N ALA A 34 8.75 -2.95 -1.02
CA ALA A 34 9.84 -2.54 -1.91
C ALA A 34 10.88 -1.66 -1.19
N GLY A 35 10.49 -1.00 -0.09
CA GLY A 35 11.35 -0.18 0.74
C GLY A 35 12.08 0.89 -0.08
N ARG A 36 13.41 0.95 0.04
CA ARG A 36 14.26 1.91 -0.70
C ARG A 36 14.30 1.68 -2.21
N LYS A 37 13.84 0.52 -2.70
CA LYS A 37 13.77 0.23 -4.15
C LYS A 37 12.53 0.82 -4.81
N TRP A 38 11.57 1.28 -4.02
CA TRP A 38 10.43 2.04 -4.52
C TRP A 38 10.83 3.49 -4.77
N VAL A 39 10.83 3.89 -6.04
CA VAL A 39 11.12 5.28 -6.44
C VAL A 39 9.82 6.10 -6.47
N GLY A 40 8.68 5.43 -6.65
CA GLY A 40 7.40 6.11 -6.81
C GLY A 40 7.32 6.89 -8.11
N SER A 41 8.02 6.43 -9.15
CA SER A 41 7.94 7.08 -10.46
C SER A 41 6.50 6.98 -11.00
N PRO A 42 6.06 7.94 -11.83
CA PRO A 42 4.73 7.91 -12.43
C PRO A 42 4.41 6.56 -13.10
N LEU A 43 5.37 6.00 -13.84
CA LEU A 43 5.26 4.69 -14.48
C LEU A 43 5.05 3.54 -13.49
N GLN A 44 5.73 3.56 -12.34
CA GLN A 44 5.53 2.55 -11.30
C GLN A 44 4.14 2.67 -10.66
N VAL A 45 3.66 3.90 -10.47
CA VAL A 45 2.33 4.16 -9.91
C VAL A 45 1.24 3.74 -10.90
N GLU A 46 1.42 4.03 -12.20
CA GLU A 46 0.49 3.61 -13.26
C GLU A 46 0.43 2.08 -13.39
N ALA A 47 1.57 1.39 -13.38
CA ALA A 47 1.59 -0.07 -13.43
C ALA A 47 0.87 -0.70 -12.20
N LEU A 48 0.98 -0.06 -11.03
CA LEU A 48 0.29 -0.48 -9.82
C LEU A 48 -1.23 -0.21 -9.88
N LYS A 49 -1.64 0.85 -10.58
CA LYS A 49 -3.07 1.13 -10.85
C LYS A 49 -3.66 0.13 -11.82
N GLU A 50 -2.92 -0.25 -12.86
CA GLU A 50 -3.36 -1.30 -13.79
C GLU A 50 -3.55 -2.64 -13.06
N GLU A 51 -2.61 -3.01 -12.18
CA GLU A 51 -2.73 -4.24 -11.37
C GLU A 51 -3.87 -4.17 -10.34
N ALA A 52 -4.15 -2.98 -9.79
CA ALA A 52 -5.31 -2.75 -8.93
C ALA A 52 -6.62 -2.90 -9.71
N PHE A 53 -6.69 -2.33 -10.92
CA PHE A 53 -7.85 -2.41 -11.79
C PHE A 53 -8.16 -3.85 -12.20
N LYS A 54 -7.14 -4.64 -12.57
CA LYS A 54 -7.29 -6.07 -12.89
C LYS A 54 -7.85 -6.90 -11.73
N ARG A 55 -7.59 -6.48 -10.49
CA ARG A 55 -8.06 -7.16 -9.26
C ARG A 55 -9.32 -6.53 -8.67
N GLU A 56 -9.97 -5.63 -9.41
CA GLU A 56 -11.16 -4.91 -8.97
C GLU A 56 -10.95 -4.13 -7.65
N ILE A 57 -9.70 -3.78 -7.33
CA ILE A 57 -9.37 -2.97 -6.17
C ILE A 57 -9.77 -1.52 -6.50
N PRO A 58 -10.63 -0.88 -5.69
CA PRO A 58 -11.08 0.46 -5.97
C PRO A 58 -9.91 1.45 -5.93
N GLN A 59 -9.76 2.24 -7.01
CA GLN A 59 -8.70 3.23 -7.19
C GLN A 59 -8.88 4.48 -6.33
N ILE A 60 -10.11 4.72 -5.90
CA ILE A 60 -10.52 5.88 -5.11
C ILE A 60 -11.17 5.29 -3.84
N PRO A 61 -10.89 5.82 -2.64
CA PRO A 61 -11.74 5.52 -1.49
C PRO A 61 -13.20 5.82 -1.88
N VAL A 62 -14.11 4.90 -1.62
CA VAL A 62 -15.48 4.92 -2.18
C VAL A 62 -16.27 6.16 -1.72
N SER A 63 -15.77 6.88 -0.71
CA SER A 63 -16.21 8.22 -0.33
C SER A 63 -15.09 8.98 0.44
N PRO A 64 -15.03 10.32 0.41
CA PRO A 64 -14.15 11.12 1.28
C PRO A 64 -14.27 10.77 2.79
N GLU A 65 -15.43 10.30 3.24
CA GLU A 65 -15.61 9.81 4.62
C GLU A 65 -14.78 8.53 4.91
N GLU A 66 -14.70 7.61 3.95
CA GLU A 66 -13.91 6.39 4.10
C GLU A 66 -12.40 6.67 4.07
N TYR A 67 -11.98 7.71 3.33
CA TYR A 67 -10.60 8.19 3.32
C TYR A 67 -10.18 8.75 4.69
N GLU A 68 -11.03 9.55 5.32
CA GLU A 68 -10.76 10.06 6.67
C GLU A 68 -10.73 8.94 7.71
N ALA A 69 -11.63 7.95 7.60
CA ALA A 69 -11.64 6.78 8.47
C ALA A 69 -10.37 5.92 8.33
N GLU A 70 -9.91 5.69 7.10
CA GLU A 70 -8.69 4.94 6.82
C GLU A 70 -7.44 5.70 7.32
N ARG A 71 -7.35 7.00 7.06
CA ARG A 71 -6.27 7.86 7.62
C ARG A 71 -6.25 7.86 9.13
N ARG A 72 -7.40 7.94 9.79
CA ARG A 72 -7.51 7.96 11.26
C ARG A 72 -7.08 6.63 11.86
N THR A 73 -7.40 5.52 11.19
CA THR A 73 -6.99 4.18 11.58
C THR A 73 -5.47 4.01 11.43
N VAL A 74 -4.90 4.42 10.30
CA VAL A 74 -3.45 4.39 10.07
C VAL A 74 -2.72 5.28 11.08
N ASP A 75 -3.22 6.47 11.38
CA ASP A 75 -2.64 7.38 12.38
C ASP A 75 -2.69 6.79 13.80
N GLN A 76 -3.81 6.17 14.20
CA GLN A 76 -3.92 5.46 15.48
C GLN A 76 -2.96 4.28 15.58
N LEU A 77 -2.83 3.49 14.52
CA LEU A 77 -1.89 2.38 14.46
C LEU A 77 -0.44 2.89 14.54
N TYR A 78 -0.11 3.96 13.81
CA TYR A 78 1.22 4.55 13.82
C TYR A 78 1.56 5.12 15.20
N ARG A 79 0.65 5.84 15.86
CA ARG A 79 0.81 6.29 17.25
C ARG A 79 1.04 5.12 18.20
N ARG A 80 0.23 4.06 18.11
CA ARG A 80 0.34 2.91 19.03
C ARG A 80 1.67 2.17 18.86
N VAL A 81 2.17 2.07 17.63
CA VAL A 81 3.49 1.49 17.33
C VAL A 81 4.63 2.41 17.79
N TYR A 82 4.49 3.72 17.58
CA TYR A 82 5.51 4.71 17.97
C TYR A 82 5.67 4.84 19.50
N TYR A 83 4.56 4.78 20.25
CA TYR A 83 4.60 4.80 21.72
C TYR A 83 4.99 3.46 22.36
N CYS A 84 4.79 2.31 21.70
CA CYS A 84 5.36 1.05 22.18
C CYS A 84 6.88 1.01 22.04
N ARG A 85 7.45 1.63 21.01
CA ARG A 85 8.90 1.62 20.76
C ARG A 85 9.69 2.51 21.72
N ARG A 86 9.07 3.57 22.25
CA ARG A 86 9.72 4.53 23.18
C ARG A 86 9.65 4.13 24.67
N ARG A 87 9.08 2.95 24.98
CA ARG A 87 8.94 2.44 26.36
C ARG A 87 9.94 1.32 26.70
N TYR A 88 10.83 1.00 25.77
CA TYR A 88 11.92 0.03 25.91
C TYR A 88 13.30 0.66 25.64
N GLU A 89 13.40 2.00 25.72
CA GLU A 89 14.67 2.75 25.80
C GLU A 89 14.81 3.39 27.18
#